data_AF-A0A2T5LGH8-F1
#
_entry.id   AF-A0A2T5LGH8-F1
#
_cell.length_a   1.000
_cell.length_b   1.000
_cell.length_c   1.000
_cell.angle_alpha   90.00
_cell.angle_beta   90.00
_cell.angle_gamma   90.00
#
_symmetry.space_group_name_H-M   'P 1'
#
loop_
_entity.id
_entity.type
_entity.pdbx_description
1 polymer ?
#
loop_
_entity_poly.entity_id
_entity_poly.type
_entity_poly.pdbx_seq_one_letter_code
_entity_poly.pdbx_strand_id
1 'polypeptide(L)'
;MATTLTGSAEAVPLGEGYALRTPGLRGAATLSHATPATTRSRAAVADDGMAALDEALRAQNVTIVKQIDLDIHPAPGTTRTSATRGGEDGEFIELQTPDLGAETGQIVLSMDDAGALRWHLPEDAGDVQPMTTRAGRSVKRFRIPASVISGDAGTASVTSRSILGAAARRVLKVLVYPITDPVLGAISNAFASAWEAKKRPHRLRLFTPENYKLSDVPDLDKAGIKALAEQGPLLLFVHGTFSTAHGGFGDLPQNAMQELHDRYGGRVIALDHPTLSVGPDDNVRWLLSQLPDAPVRLDVICHSRGGLVARVLVEGLGTFALDTSRVNVGRVSFVGAPNNGTALADPDHMVSMIDRITTALTLFPTGPVTETIEAMITVLKMISHGALAGLDGLAGMKPGGTFLTKLNTDFTSTTTCFAVTSNYEPTDSGLRGLVAGLGNGVVDNVFQEARNDLVVPTDGVWDKNGATGFPLAAANLLVLESAEGVMHTTYFSCPAVAQSILKWMG
;
A
#
# COMPACT_ATOMS: atom_id res chain seq x y z
N MET A 1 0.14 35.90 -0.01
CA MET A 1 -0.24 36.59 -1.27
C MET A 1 -0.04 35.61 -2.41
N ALA A 2 -0.88 35.67 -3.45
CA ALA A 2 -0.73 34.81 -4.62
C ALA A 2 0.46 35.28 -5.47
N THR A 3 1.33 34.35 -5.85
CA THR A 3 2.50 34.57 -6.70
C THR A 3 2.18 34.08 -8.11
N THR A 4 2.45 34.89 -9.12
CA THR A 4 2.16 34.53 -10.53
C THR A 4 3.22 33.57 -11.07
N LEU A 5 2.77 32.48 -11.70
CA LEU A 5 3.59 31.49 -12.40
C LEU A 5 3.56 31.78 -13.90
N THR A 6 4.73 31.94 -14.51
CA THR A 6 4.88 32.41 -15.90
C THR A 6 5.00 31.27 -16.91
N GLY A 7 5.13 30.02 -16.47
CA GLY A 7 5.35 28.87 -17.33
C GLY A 7 6.78 28.73 -17.84
N SER A 8 7.73 29.52 -17.33
CA SER A 8 9.14 29.42 -17.70
C SER A 8 9.86 28.32 -16.93
N ALA A 9 11.06 27.97 -17.39
CA ALA A 9 11.98 27.09 -16.68
C ALA A 9 12.72 27.80 -15.52
N GLU A 10 12.39 29.05 -15.20
CA GLU A 10 12.98 29.77 -14.08
C GLU A 10 12.23 29.46 -12.79
N ALA A 11 12.96 29.39 -11.68
CA ALA A 11 12.36 29.22 -10.36
C ALA A 11 11.70 30.55 -9.92
N VAL A 12 10.40 30.48 -9.62
CA VAL A 12 9.60 31.59 -9.10
C VAL A 12 9.61 31.52 -7.56
N PRO A 13 10.20 32.49 -6.85
CA PRO A 13 10.22 32.50 -5.39
C PRO A 13 8.81 32.71 -4.82
N LEU A 14 8.42 31.88 -3.85
CA LEU A 14 7.16 32.00 -3.11
C LEU A 14 7.33 32.71 -1.76
N GLY A 15 8.57 32.87 -1.30
CA GLY A 15 8.92 33.41 0.02
C GLY A 15 9.49 32.33 0.96
N GLU A 16 10.16 32.77 2.03
CA GLU A 16 10.73 31.90 3.07
C GLU A 16 11.71 30.81 2.58
N GLY A 17 12.29 30.99 1.39
CA GLY A 17 13.18 30.04 0.75
C GLY A 17 12.48 28.92 -0.03
N TYR A 18 11.17 29.04 -0.27
CA TYR A 18 10.41 28.19 -1.18
C TYR A 18 10.35 28.80 -2.58
N ALA A 19 10.43 27.95 -3.61
CA ALA A 19 10.28 28.37 -5.00
C ALA A 19 9.68 27.24 -5.85
N LEU A 20 9.09 27.60 -7.00
CA LEU A 20 8.52 26.65 -7.96
C LEU A 20 9.11 26.86 -9.35
N ARG A 21 9.43 25.76 -10.04
CA ARG A 21 9.68 25.75 -11.49
C ARG A 21 8.54 24.99 -12.18
N THR A 22 7.90 25.63 -13.14
CA THR A 22 6.63 25.15 -13.76
C THR A 22 6.68 25.26 -15.29
N PRO A 23 7.65 24.60 -15.96
CA PRO A 23 7.83 24.74 -17.39
C PRO A 23 6.56 24.29 -18.13
N GLY A 24 6.02 25.17 -18.98
CA GLY A 24 4.79 24.90 -19.73
C GLY A 24 3.49 25.12 -18.96
N LEU A 25 3.52 25.50 -17.68
CA LEU A 25 2.34 25.71 -16.83
C LEU A 25 2.30 27.13 -16.24
N ARG A 26 1.24 27.87 -16.55
CA ARG A 26 0.98 29.22 -16.03
C ARG A 26 -0.09 29.20 -14.96
N GLY A 27 -0.13 30.22 -14.12
CA GLY A 27 -1.17 30.35 -13.11
C GLY A 27 -0.73 31.10 -11.87
N ALA A 28 -1.18 30.65 -10.71
CA ALA A 28 -0.86 31.25 -9.43
C ALA A 28 -0.53 30.19 -8.37
N ALA A 29 0.35 30.57 -7.44
CA ALA A 29 0.71 29.77 -6.27
C ALA A 29 0.55 30.61 -5.00
N THR A 30 -0.06 30.05 -3.95
CA THR A 30 -0.17 30.69 -2.64
C THR A 30 0.54 29.85 -1.59
N LEU A 31 1.63 30.37 -1.03
CA LEU A 31 2.30 29.78 0.12
C LEU A 31 1.60 30.21 1.41
N SER A 32 1.30 29.25 2.27
CA SER A 32 0.75 29.47 3.61
C SER A 32 1.42 28.56 4.64
N HIS A 33 1.36 28.97 5.90
CA HIS A 33 1.62 28.04 7.01
C HIS A 33 0.44 27.09 7.11
N ALA A 34 0.73 25.79 7.23
CA ALA A 34 -0.32 24.82 7.46
C ALA A 34 -1.00 25.13 8.80
N THR A 35 -2.33 25.31 8.78
CA THR A 35 -3.14 25.40 9.99
C THR A 35 -3.98 24.12 10.11
N PRO A 36 -4.24 23.61 11.31
CA PRO A 36 -5.04 22.38 11.50
C PRO A 36 -6.44 22.43 10.88
N ALA A 37 -6.94 23.62 10.54
CA ALA A 37 -8.30 23.85 10.05
C ALA A 37 -8.43 23.98 8.52
N THR A 38 -7.35 24.16 7.76
CA THR A 38 -7.45 24.49 6.32
C THR A 38 -7.66 23.29 5.40
N THR A 39 -7.59 22.06 5.90
CA THR A 39 -7.81 20.83 5.11
C THR A 39 -9.28 20.60 4.72
N ARG A 40 -10.24 21.34 5.29
CA ARG A 40 -11.68 21.03 5.19
C ARG A 40 -12.44 21.65 4.00
N SER A 41 -11.85 22.53 3.20
CA SER A 41 -12.68 23.47 2.43
C SER A 41 -12.78 23.31 0.92
N ARG A 42 -12.13 22.35 0.24
CA ARG A 42 -12.19 22.31 -1.24
C ARG A 42 -12.23 20.97 -1.98
N ALA A 43 -12.05 19.82 -1.33
CA ALA A 43 -12.15 18.52 -1.99
C ALA A 43 -13.36 17.74 -1.41
N ALA A 44 -14.14 17.10 -2.28
CA ALA A 44 -15.20 16.18 -1.89
C ALA A 44 -14.55 14.89 -1.38
N VAL A 45 -14.10 14.90 -0.12
CA VAL A 45 -13.46 13.74 0.52
C VAL A 45 -14.32 13.31 1.68
N ALA A 46 -14.39 12.00 1.95
CA ALA A 46 -14.99 11.50 3.17
C ALA A 46 -14.23 12.12 4.36
N ASP A 47 -14.92 12.89 5.21
CA ASP A 47 -14.32 13.66 6.31
C ASP A 47 -13.46 12.77 7.25
N ASP A 48 -13.81 11.48 7.37
CA ASP A 48 -13.13 10.52 8.25
C ASP A 48 -11.76 10.06 7.72
N GLY A 49 -11.60 9.91 6.40
CA GLY A 49 -10.37 9.39 5.79
C GLY A 49 -9.19 10.36 5.88
N MET A 50 -9.44 11.64 5.61
CA MET A 50 -8.43 12.70 5.76
C MET A 50 -8.08 12.97 7.23
N ALA A 51 -9.06 12.85 8.13
CA ALA A 51 -8.81 12.95 9.57
C ALA A 51 -7.88 11.81 10.04
N ALA A 52 -8.06 10.59 9.55
CA ALA A 52 -7.20 9.46 9.84
C ALA A 52 -5.76 9.64 9.30
N LEU A 53 -5.60 10.25 8.13
CA LEU A 53 -4.28 10.63 7.60
C LEU A 53 -3.59 11.67 8.49
N ASP A 54 -4.29 12.74 8.87
CA ASP A 54 -3.75 13.78 9.75
C ASP A 54 -3.39 13.21 11.15
N GLU A 55 -4.17 12.24 11.65
CA GLU A 55 -3.87 11.48 12.86
C GLU A 55 -2.59 10.65 12.72
N ALA A 56 -2.46 9.88 11.63
CA ALA A 56 -1.31 9.04 11.37
C ALA A 56 -0.01 9.85 11.22
N LEU A 57 -0.08 11.01 10.56
CA LEU A 57 1.03 11.96 10.46
C LEU A 57 1.54 12.36 11.85
N ARG A 58 0.62 12.76 12.74
CA ARG A 58 0.98 13.16 14.10
C ARG A 58 1.52 11.99 14.92
N ALA A 59 0.90 10.81 14.84
CA ALA A 59 1.36 9.60 15.51
C ALA A 59 2.77 9.17 15.05
N GLN A 60 3.17 9.55 13.84
CA GLN A 60 4.49 9.34 13.28
C GLN A 60 5.44 10.55 13.43
N ASN A 61 5.11 11.55 14.26
CA ASN A 61 5.90 12.78 14.43
C ASN A 61 6.18 13.52 13.11
N VAL A 62 5.26 13.43 12.16
CA VAL A 62 5.31 14.15 10.90
C VAL A 62 4.48 15.43 11.03
N THR A 63 5.12 16.57 10.78
CA THR A 63 4.48 17.89 10.86
C THR A 63 4.37 18.50 9.48
N ILE A 64 3.19 19.03 9.15
CA ILE A 64 3.03 19.84 7.95
C ILE A 64 3.54 21.25 8.28
N VAL A 65 4.61 21.70 7.61
CA VAL A 65 5.22 23.01 7.88
C VAL A 65 4.74 24.09 6.92
N LYS A 66 4.41 23.71 5.69
CA LYS A 66 3.90 24.60 4.66
C LYS A 66 2.84 23.93 3.81
N GLN A 67 1.92 24.75 3.31
CA GLN A 67 0.96 24.40 2.30
C GLN A 67 1.14 25.35 1.11
N ILE A 68 1.08 24.82 -0.10
CA ILE A 68 1.13 25.57 -1.35
C ILE A 68 -0.12 25.22 -2.15
N ASP A 69 -1.02 26.18 -2.29
CA ASP A 69 -2.19 26.07 -3.14
C ASP A 69 -1.83 26.53 -4.55
N LEU A 70 -2.00 25.65 -5.54
CA LEU A 70 -1.72 25.89 -6.93
C LEU A 70 -3.03 25.99 -7.71
N ASP A 71 -3.10 26.97 -8.62
CA ASP A 71 -4.10 27.08 -9.67
C ASP A 71 -3.34 27.26 -10.98
N ILE A 72 -3.22 26.18 -11.77
CA ILE A 72 -2.33 26.11 -12.93
C ILE A 72 -3.05 25.63 -14.18
N HIS A 73 -2.60 26.11 -15.34
CA HIS A 73 -3.12 25.74 -16.65
C HIS A 73 -1.99 25.73 -17.69
N PRO A 74 -2.12 24.97 -18.79
CA PRO A 74 -1.13 24.95 -19.86
C PRO A 74 -0.86 26.34 -20.44
N ALA A 75 0.40 26.68 -20.70
CA ALA A 75 0.79 27.94 -21.31
C ALA A 75 0.34 28.00 -22.80
N PRO A 76 -0.18 29.13 -23.30
CA PRO A 76 -0.52 29.27 -24.72
C PRO A 76 0.72 29.14 -25.63
N GLY A 77 0.62 28.31 -26.67
CA GLY A 77 1.64 28.23 -27.72
C GLY A 77 2.76 27.21 -27.50
N THR A 78 2.72 26.43 -26.42
CA THR A 78 3.53 25.20 -26.32
C THR A 78 2.95 24.17 -27.29
N THR A 79 3.50 24.11 -28.51
CA THR A 79 3.30 22.95 -29.37
C THR A 79 3.88 21.76 -28.61
N ARG A 80 3.17 20.62 -28.52
CA ARG A 80 3.76 19.34 -28.10
C ARG A 80 4.86 19.01 -29.09
N THR A 81 6.06 19.58 -28.92
CA THR A 81 7.20 19.27 -29.76
C THR A 81 7.60 17.86 -29.40
N SER A 82 7.50 16.98 -30.39
CA SER A 82 7.99 15.61 -30.35
C SER A 82 9.34 15.56 -29.66
N ALA A 83 9.41 14.78 -28.58
CA ALA A 83 10.59 14.16 -28.00
C ALA A 83 11.92 14.74 -28.51
N THR A 84 12.40 15.80 -27.88
CA THR A 84 13.82 16.11 -27.91
C THR A 84 14.54 15.01 -27.11
N ARG A 85 15.40 14.28 -27.81
CA ARG A 85 16.14 13.12 -27.32
C ARG A 85 17.00 13.49 -26.10
N GLY A 86 16.74 12.80 -24.99
CA GLY A 86 17.69 12.61 -23.89
C GLY A 86 17.21 13.05 -22.51
N GLY A 87 16.52 12.15 -21.80
CA GLY A 87 16.23 12.25 -20.36
C GLY A 87 14.78 12.60 -20.01
N GLU A 88 14.13 11.76 -19.20
CA GLU A 88 13.03 12.01 -18.22
C GLU A 88 12.12 13.27 -18.35
N ASP A 89 11.74 13.67 -19.56
CA ASP A 89 10.96 14.89 -19.81
C ASP A 89 9.45 14.59 -19.91
N GLY A 90 8.81 14.36 -18.77
CA GLY A 90 7.38 14.67 -18.59
C GLY A 90 7.20 16.15 -18.21
N GLU A 91 6.01 16.73 -18.36
CA GLU A 91 5.73 18.02 -17.70
C GLU A 91 5.77 17.77 -16.18
N PHE A 92 6.66 18.47 -15.46
CA PHE A 92 6.80 18.36 -14.01
C PHE A 92 6.76 19.75 -13.36
N ILE A 93 6.26 19.79 -12.13
CA ILE A 93 6.39 20.91 -11.22
C ILE A 93 7.57 20.57 -10.31
N GLU A 94 8.62 21.39 -10.31
CA GLU A 94 9.68 21.26 -9.32
C GLU A 94 9.38 22.19 -8.15
N LEU A 95 9.27 21.62 -6.96
CA LEU A 95 9.21 22.36 -5.71
C LEU A 95 10.60 22.40 -5.08
N GLN A 96 11.08 23.62 -4.83
CA GLN A 96 12.28 23.88 -4.05
C GLN A 96 11.87 24.28 -2.63
N THR A 97 12.47 23.64 -1.64
CA THR A 97 12.28 23.95 -0.22
C THR A 97 13.62 24.30 0.41
N PRO A 98 13.65 25.07 1.52
CA PRO A 98 14.85 25.15 2.36
C PRO A 98 15.29 23.74 2.76
N ASP A 99 16.59 23.50 2.73
CA ASP A 99 17.19 22.33 3.36
C ASP A 99 17.25 22.57 4.88
N LEU A 100 16.61 21.67 5.63
CA LEU A 100 16.50 21.76 7.09
C LEU A 100 17.64 21.03 7.82
N GLY A 101 18.61 20.51 7.09
CA GLY A 101 19.77 19.81 7.62
C GLY A 101 19.55 18.31 7.83
N ALA A 102 20.63 17.60 8.15
CA ALA A 102 20.67 16.14 8.18
C ALA A 102 19.77 15.46 9.23
N GLU A 103 19.33 16.21 10.25
CA GLU A 103 18.49 15.70 11.35
C GLU A 103 16.99 15.78 11.04
N THR A 104 16.61 16.35 9.90
CA THR A 104 15.21 16.55 9.51
C THR A 104 14.93 15.98 8.13
N GLY A 105 14.05 14.97 8.08
CA GLY A 105 13.55 14.44 6.82
C GLY A 105 12.46 15.33 6.24
N GLN A 106 12.35 15.39 4.91
CA GLN A 106 11.37 16.20 4.19
C GLN A 106 10.71 15.36 3.09
N ILE A 107 9.38 15.34 3.06
CA ILE A 107 8.56 14.73 2.00
C ILE A 107 7.45 15.70 1.60
N VAL A 108 6.92 15.54 0.40
CA VAL A 108 5.80 16.36 -0.10
C VAL A 108 4.61 15.47 -0.38
N LEU A 109 3.43 15.83 0.12
CA LEU A 109 2.16 15.21 -0.24
C LEU A 109 1.41 16.15 -1.17
N SER A 110 1.13 15.71 -2.40
CA SER A 110 0.25 16.45 -3.31
C SER A 110 -1.15 15.87 -3.29
N MET A 111 -2.15 16.75 -3.33
CA MET A 111 -3.55 16.40 -3.59
C MET A 111 -4.02 17.14 -4.84
N ASP A 112 -4.72 16.45 -5.74
CA ASP A 112 -5.37 17.06 -6.90
C ASP A 112 -6.87 17.30 -6.69
N ASP A 113 -7.51 17.97 -7.66
CA ASP A 113 -8.95 18.26 -7.64
C ASP A 113 -9.84 17.01 -7.58
N ALA A 114 -9.32 15.87 -8.04
CA ALA A 114 -10.02 14.60 -8.03
C ALA A 114 -9.87 13.85 -6.69
N GLY A 115 -9.09 14.39 -5.75
CA GLY A 115 -8.82 13.79 -4.45
C GLY A 115 -7.68 12.76 -4.44
N ALA A 116 -6.93 12.62 -5.54
CA ALA A 116 -5.80 11.72 -5.58
C ALA A 116 -4.65 12.25 -4.74
N LEU A 117 -4.10 11.40 -3.86
CA LEU A 117 -2.95 11.70 -3.03
C LEU A 117 -1.70 11.04 -3.61
N ARG A 118 -0.61 11.82 -3.71
CA ARG A 118 0.71 11.33 -4.15
C ARG A 118 1.82 11.82 -3.24
N TRP A 119 2.69 10.91 -2.83
CA TRP A 119 3.88 11.19 -2.04
C TRP A 119 5.09 11.42 -2.95
N HIS A 120 5.81 12.50 -2.69
CA HIS A 120 7.01 12.89 -3.44
C HIS A 120 8.19 12.91 -2.50
N LEU A 121 9.20 12.12 -2.83
CA LEU A 121 10.48 12.05 -2.14
C LEU A 121 11.41 13.13 -2.71
N PRO A 122 12.43 13.59 -1.96
CA PRO A 122 13.38 14.55 -2.48
C PRO A 122 14.27 13.89 -3.57
N GLU A 123 14.74 14.65 -4.56
CA GLU A 123 15.58 14.13 -5.66
C GLU A 123 16.89 13.49 -5.17
N ASP A 124 17.37 13.85 -3.98
CA ASP A 124 18.55 13.29 -3.32
C ASP A 124 18.22 12.10 -2.39
N ALA A 125 17.00 11.55 -2.46
CA ALA A 125 16.60 10.39 -1.68
C ALA A 125 17.54 9.20 -1.96
N GLY A 126 18.21 8.72 -0.91
CA GLY A 126 19.18 7.61 -0.99
C GLY A 126 20.65 8.01 -1.08
N ASP A 127 20.98 9.28 -1.36
CA ASP A 127 22.35 9.79 -1.35
C ASP A 127 22.73 10.29 0.06
N VAL A 128 23.29 9.41 0.89
CA VAL A 128 23.95 9.83 2.14
C VAL A 128 25.37 10.30 1.81
N GLN A 129 25.51 11.43 1.12
CA GLN A 129 26.81 12.10 1.00
C GLN A 129 26.93 13.26 2.00
N PRO A 130 28.05 13.36 2.76
CA PRO A 130 28.35 14.57 3.50
C PRO A 130 28.67 15.68 2.49
N MET A 131 27.75 16.63 2.31
CA MET A 131 28.00 17.77 1.43
C MET A 131 29.15 18.61 1.98
N THR A 132 30.19 18.75 1.16
CA THR A 132 31.21 19.78 1.35
C THR A 132 30.55 21.15 1.21
N THR A 133 30.72 21.97 2.24
CA THR A 133 30.05 23.25 2.39
C THR A 133 30.55 24.27 1.36
N ARG A 134 29.68 24.68 0.45
CA ARG A 134 29.77 26.01 -0.20
C ARG A 134 28.59 26.85 0.29
N ALA A 135 28.93 28.03 0.82
CA ALA A 135 28.03 28.98 1.46
C ALA A 135 26.98 29.59 0.52
N GLY A 136 26.02 28.77 0.10
CA GLY A 136 24.70 29.17 -0.38
C GLY A 136 23.65 28.45 0.48
N ARG A 137 22.43 29.01 0.62
CA ARG A 137 21.32 28.28 1.26
C ARG A 137 21.08 27.01 0.44
N SER A 138 21.41 25.85 0.99
CA SER A 138 21.08 24.56 0.36
C SER A 138 19.55 24.44 0.24
N VAL A 139 19.11 23.84 -0.86
CA VAL A 139 17.69 23.60 -1.15
C VAL A 139 17.48 22.13 -1.41
N LYS A 140 16.34 21.60 -0.95
CA LYS A 140 15.83 20.30 -1.39
C LYS A 140 14.88 20.49 -2.55
N ARG A 141 14.92 19.55 -3.50
CA ARG A 141 14.10 19.56 -4.72
C ARG A 141 13.18 18.36 -4.74
N PHE A 142 11.94 18.59 -5.16
CA PHE A 142 10.91 17.56 -5.33
C PHE A 142 10.34 17.68 -6.74
N ARG A 143 10.29 16.58 -7.49
CA ARG A 143 9.64 16.52 -8.80
C ARG A 143 8.22 16.01 -8.62
N ILE A 144 7.24 16.83 -9.03
CA ILE A 144 5.81 16.52 -8.91
C ILE A 144 5.25 16.42 -10.34
N PRO A 145 4.73 15.26 -10.77
CA PRO A 145 4.19 15.11 -12.14
C PRO A 145 3.06 16.11 -12.42
N ALA A 146 3.15 16.89 -13.51
CA ALA A 146 2.17 17.91 -13.85
C ALA A 146 0.85 17.37 -14.41
N SER A 147 0.80 16.10 -14.81
CA SER A 147 -0.40 15.48 -15.35
C SER A 147 -1.41 15.13 -14.26
N VAL A 148 -2.59 15.75 -14.31
CA VAL A 148 -3.85 15.20 -13.77
C VAL A 148 -4.93 15.33 -14.84
N ILE A 149 -5.70 14.25 -14.94
CA ILE A 149 -6.73 13.87 -15.88
C ILE A 149 -7.65 15.01 -16.33
N SER A 150 -7.85 15.08 -17.66
CA SER A 150 -8.98 15.77 -18.28
C SER A 150 -10.26 14.97 -17.99
N GLY A 151 -11.28 15.63 -17.44
CA GLY A 151 -12.58 15.02 -17.17
C GLY A 151 -13.23 14.41 -18.43
N ASP A 152 -13.92 13.31 -18.22
CA ASP A 152 -14.88 12.61 -19.09
C ASP A 152 -14.63 12.55 -20.61
N ALA A 153 -14.27 11.36 -21.08
CA ALA A 153 -14.67 10.89 -22.40
C ALA A 153 -15.74 9.78 -22.24
N GLY A 154 -16.93 10.18 -21.78
CA GLY A 154 -18.13 9.39 -22.02
C GLY A 154 -18.43 9.39 -23.52
N THR A 155 -18.51 8.19 -24.11
CA THR A 155 -19.06 7.85 -25.43
C THR A 155 -19.59 9.00 -26.29
N ALA A 156 -18.73 9.65 -27.09
CA ALA A 156 -19.15 10.41 -28.26
C ALA A 156 -17.98 10.60 -29.25
N SER A 157 -18.18 10.06 -30.46
CA SER A 157 -17.62 10.50 -31.76
C SER A 157 -16.24 11.16 -31.78
N VAL A 158 -15.29 10.48 -32.44
CA VAL A 158 -14.02 11.03 -32.93
C VAL A 158 -14.26 12.24 -33.84
N THR A 159 -14.26 13.43 -33.25
CA THR A 159 -13.91 14.67 -33.93
C THR A 159 -12.97 15.45 -33.02
N SER A 160 -11.70 15.44 -33.41
CA SER A 160 -10.63 16.30 -32.95
C SER A 160 -11.08 17.77 -32.83
N ARG A 161 -11.37 18.24 -31.60
CA ARG A 161 -11.32 19.65 -31.10
C ARG A 161 -12.07 19.91 -29.75
N SER A 162 -11.77 19.24 -28.64
CA SER A 162 -12.41 19.62 -27.34
C SER A 162 -11.64 19.36 -26.03
N ILE A 163 -10.32 19.53 -25.98
CA ILE A 163 -9.57 19.48 -24.70
C ILE A 163 -8.52 20.60 -24.64
N LEU A 164 -8.99 21.86 -24.66
CA LEU A 164 -8.17 23.04 -24.41
C LEU A 164 -8.54 23.60 -23.03
N GLY A 165 -7.65 23.42 -22.04
CA GLY A 165 -7.52 24.36 -20.91
C GLY A 165 -8.47 24.21 -19.71
N ALA A 166 -8.51 23.05 -19.05
CA ALA A 166 -9.00 23.02 -17.67
C ALA A 166 -7.91 23.52 -16.72
N ALA A 167 -8.24 24.49 -15.87
CA ALA A 167 -7.39 24.86 -14.74
C ALA A 167 -7.35 23.67 -13.77
N ALA A 168 -6.15 23.22 -13.42
CA ALA A 168 -5.93 22.19 -12.42
C ALA A 168 -5.54 22.87 -11.11
N ARG A 169 -6.29 22.61 -10.05
CA ARG A 169 -5.88 22.99 -8.70
C ARG A 169 -5.20 21.82 -8.01
N ARG A 170 -4.20 22.19 -7.22
CA ARG A 170 -3.43 21.23 -6.42
C ARG A 170 -3.07 21.84 -5.10
N VAL A 171 -3.02 20.99 -4.08
CA VAL A 171 -2.48 21.35 -2.78
C VAL A 171 -1.19 20.57 -2.59
N LEU A 172 -0.09 21.26 -2.35
CA LEU A 172 1.17 20.65 -1.92
C LEU A 172 1.36 20.89 -0.44
N LYS A 173 1.43 19.83 0.35
CA LYS A 173 1.80 19.87 1.76
C LYS A 173 3.26 19.49 1.88
N VAL A 174 4.07 20.37 2.46
CA VAL A 174 5.47 20.08 2.81
C VAL A 174 5.48 19.54 4.22
N LEU A 175 5.93 18.30 4.36
CA LEU A 175 5.97 17.58 5.62
C LEU A 175 7.40 17.37 6.07
N VAL A 176 7.62 17.51 7.37
CA VAL A 176 8.92 17.29 8.00
C VAL A 176 8.78 16.30 9.13
N TYR A 177 9.84 15.52 9.37
CA TYR A 177 9.90 14.61 10.51
C TYR A 177 11.30 14.57 11.09
N PRO A 178 11.43 14.35 12.40
CA PRO A 178 12.73 14.21 13.03
C PRO A 178 13.38 12.88 12.64
N ILE A 179 14.67 12.91 12.37
CA ILE A 179 15.51 11.72 12.21
C ILE A 179 16.15 11.45 13.59
N THR A 180 15.35 10.99 14.55
CA THR A 180 15.72 10.98 15.98
C THR A 180 16.10 9.60 16.56
N ASP A 181 16.38 8.56 15.77
CA ASP A 181 16.74 7.27 16.37
C ASP A 181 18.21 7.27 16.87
N PRO A 182 18.50 7.15 18.19
CA PRO A 182 19.80 7.44 18.79
C PRO A 182 20.91 6.40 18.55
N VAL A 183 20.71 5.39 17.70
CA VAL A 183 21.72 4.33 17.51
C VAL A 183 22.68 4.65 16.35
N LEU A 184 22.24 5.25 15.26
CA LEU A 184 23.05 5.55 14.06
C LEU A 184 22.36 6.69 13.30
N GLY A 185 23.08 7.73 12.86
CA GLY A 185 22.54 8.95 12.23
C GLY A 185 21.88 8.80 10.85
N ALA A 186 21.13 7.73 10.60
CA ALA A 186 20.23 7.57 9.46
C ALA A 186 19.17 6.49 9.80
N ILE A 187 17.98 6.60 9.21
CA ILE A 187 17.00 5.50 9.22
C ILE A 187 17.69 4.24 8.66
N SER A 188 17.91 3.25 9.52
CA SER A 188 18.68 2.04 9.20
C SER A 188 17.77 0.87 8.80
N ASN A 189 18.35 -0.23 8.32
CA ASN A 189 17.61 -1.47 8.02
C ASN A 189 16.84 -2.03 9.23
N ALA A 190 17.19 -1.63 10.47
CA ALA A 190 16.49 -2.04 11.68
C ALA A 190 15.25 -1.19 12.00
N PHE A 191 15.03 -0.07 11.30
CA PHE A 191 13.97 0.89 11.65
C PHE A 191 12.57 0.30 11.52
N ALA A 192 12.25 -0.37 10.40
CA ALA A 192 10.98 -1.07 10.24
C ALA A 192 10.81 -2.13 11.33
N SER A 193 11.85 -2.92 11.61
CA SER A 193 11.79 -3.97 12.63
C SER A 193 11.53 -3.40 14.03
N ALA A 194 12.19 -2.30 14.41
CA ALA A 194 11.96 -1.63 15.68
C ALA A 194 10.55 -1.03 15.78
N TRP A 195 10.06 -0.41 14.70
CA TRP A 195 8.70 0.11 14.63
C TRP A 195 7.66 -1.02 14.74
N GLU A 196 7.86 -2.13 14.01
CA GLU A 196 6.98 -3.29 14.04
C GLU A 196 7.02 -4.00 15.40
N ALA A 197 8.18 -4.17 16.03
CA ALA A 197 8.26 -4.74 17.37
C ALA A 197 7.42 -3.96 18.39
N LYS A 198 7.27 -2.65 18.20
CA LYS A 198 6.44 -1.78 19.06
C LYS A 198 4.97 -1.75 18.67
N LYS A 199 4.65 -1.74 17.36
CA LYS A 199 3.31 -1.43 16.84
C LYS A 199 2.61 -2.62 16.19
N ARG A 200 3.36 -3.59 15.69
CA ARG A 200 2.92 -4.78 14.93
C ARG A 200 3.67 -6.04 15.38
N PRO A 201 3.75 -6.33 16.70
CA PRO A 201 4.46 -7.52 17.16
C PRO A 201 3.76 -8.77 16.64
N HIS A 202 4.51 -9.86 16.55
CA HIS A 202 3.89 -11.17 16.39
C HIS A 202 2.99 -11.49 17.58
N ARG A 203 1.78 -11.96 17.31
CA ARG A 203 0.86 -12.47 18.33
C ARG A 203 -0.14 -13.42 17.70
N LEU A 204 -0.60 -14.36 18.51
CA LEU A 204 -1.79 -15.16 18.22
C LEU A 204 -2.90 -14.69 19.12
N ARG A 205 -4.13 -14.69 18.61
CA ARG A 205 -5.31 -14.26 19.36
C ARG A 205 -6.50 -15.13 19.02
N LEU A 206 -7.39 -15.33 19.98
CA LEU A 206 -8.74 -15.78 19.68
C LEU A 206 -9.44 -14.75 18.79
N PHE A 207 -10.16 -15.22 17.80
CA PHE A 207 -10.81 -14.38 16.79
C PHE A 207 -12.29 -14.74 16.71
N THR A 208 -13.05 -14.24 17.68
CA THR A 208 -14.46 -14.58 17.89
C THR A 208 -15.38 -13.46 17.38
N PRO A 209 -16.68 -13.73 17.19
CA PRO A 209 -17.65 -12.70 16.78
C PRO A 209 -17.69 -11.47 17.69
N GLU A 210 -17.32 -11.60 18.96
CA GLU A 210 -17.29 -10.52 19.95
C GLU A 210 -16.02 -9.67 19.88
N ASN A 211 -14.91 -10.22 19.37
CA ASN A 211 -13.60 -9.61 19.53
C ASN A 211 -12.83 -9.36 18.21
N TYR A 212 -13.28 -9.93 17.08
CA TYR A 212 -12.52 -9.90 15.83
C TYR A 212 -12.30 -8.49 15.27
N LYS A 213 -13.11 -7.51 15.67
CA LYS A 213 -12.94 -6.10 15.29
C LYS A 213 -12.12 -5.27 16.28
N LEU A 214 -11.74 -5.83 17.43
CA LEU A 214 -11.05 -5.12 18.49
C LEU A 214 -9.53 -5.24 18.34
N SER A 215 -8.79 -4.17 18.59
CA SER A 215 -7.32 -4.17 18.57
C SER A 215 -6.73 -4.76 19.86
N ASP A 216 -7.27 -4.34 21.00
CA ASP A 216 -6.85 -4.74 22.35
C ASP A 216 -7.60 -5.99 22.82
N VAL A 217 -6.99 -7.16 22.60
CA VAL A 217 -7.48 -8.45 23.10
C VAL A 217 -6.30 -9.26 23.63
N PRO A 218 -6.50 -10.19 24.58
CA PRO A 218 -5.42 -11.02 25.10
C PRO A 218 -4.77 -11.88 24.02
N ASP A 219 -3.47 -12.11 24.17
CA ASP A 219 -2.75 -13.07 23.35
C ASP A 219 -3.11 -14.50 23.76
N LEU A 220 -3.12 -15.39 22.76
CA LEU A 220 -3.34 -16.81 22.91
C LEU A 220 -1.98 -17.52 22.96
N ASP A 221 -1.66 -18.10 24.10
CA ASP A 221 -0.41 -18.82 24.32
C ASP A 221 -0.42 -20.26 23.75
N LYS A 222 0.75 -20.91 23.80
CA LYS A 222 0.94 -22.29 23.34
C LYS A 222 -0.01 -23.29 24.02
N ALA A 223 -0.37 -23.06 25.29
CA ALA A 223 -1.29 -23.94 26.02
C ALA A 223 -2.74 -23.77 25.55
N GLY A 224 -3.18 -22.53 25.30
CA GLY A 224 -4.47 -22.23 24.71
C GLY A 224 -4.62 -22.81 23.30
N ILE A 225 -3.59 -22.67 22.46
CA ILE A 225 -3.57 -23.29 21.11
C ILE A 225 -3.68 -24.82 21.23
N LYS A 226 -2.93 -25.44 22.14
CA LYS A 226 -3.01 -26.88 22.41
C LYS A 226 -4.44 -27.31 22.77
N ALA A 227 -5.07 -26.60 23.71
CA ALA A 227 -6.41 -26.92 24.17
C ALA A 227 -7.46 -26.82 23.05
N LEU A 228 -7.31 -25.87 22.12
CA LEU A 228 -8.17 -25.78 20.94
C LEU A 228 -7.89 -26.89 19.93
N ALA A 229 -6.60 -27.16 19.64
CA ALA A 229 -6.20 -28.14 18.64
C ALA A 229 -6.60 -29.58 19.01
N GLU A 230 -6.66 -29.90 20.31
CA GLU A 230 -7.15 -31.19 20.82
C GLU A 230 -8.64 -31.42 20.53
N GLN A 231 -9.42 -30.34 20.33
CA GLN A 231 -10.85 -30.42 20.06
C GLN A 231 -11.19 -30.53 18.55
N GLY A 232 -10.24 -30.22 17.66
CA GLY A 232 -10.47 -30.30 16.21
C GLY A 232 -9.59 -29.36 15.39
N PRO A 233 -9.86 -29.23 14.08
CA PRO A 233 -9.19 -28.26 13.23
C PRO A 233 -9.40 -26.83 13.74
N LEU A 234 -8.35 -26.01 13.63
CA LEU A 234 -8.42 -24.57 13.88
C LEU A 234 -8.64 -23.83 12.56
N LEU A 235 -9.42 -22.76 12.59
CA LEU A 235 -9.47 -21.78 11.50
C LEU A 235 -8.50 -20.64 11.82
N LEU A 236 -7.50 -20.44 10.95
CA LEU A 236 -6.49 -19.40 11.08
C LEU A 236 -6.74 -18.26 10.10
N PHE A 237 -6.84 -17.04 10.62
CA PHE A 237 -6.86 -15.81 9.84
C PHE A 237 -5.45 -15.21 9.74
N VAL A 238 -5.02 -14.84 8.52
CA VAL A 238 -3.69 -14.25 8.26
C VAL A 238 -3.81 -13.00 7.39
N HIS A 239 -3.51 -11.83 7.96
CA HIS A 239 -3.68 -10.54 7.29
C HIS A 239 -2.55 -10.17 6.31
N GLY A 240 -2.76 -9.10 5.56
CA GLY A 240 -1.83 -8.56 4.57
C GLY A 240 -0.84 -7.51 5.10
N THR A 241 -0.10 -6.88 4.19
CA THR A 241 0.83 -5.78 4.51
C THR A 241 0.15 -4.57 5.10
N PHE A 242 0.88 -3.80 5.92
CA PHE A 242 0.40 -2.58 6.58
C PHE A 242 -0.77 -2.79 7.56
N SER A 243 -1.21 -4.03 7.74
CA SER A 243 -2.46 -4.35 8.43
C SER A 243 -2.23 -5.06 9.76
N THR A 244 -3.34 -5.46 10.37
CA THR A 244 -3.50 -6.30 11.56
C THR A 244 -4.68 -7.24 11.30
N ALA A 245 -4.85 -8.28 12.10
CA ALA A 245 -5.96 -9.23 11.96
C ALA A 245 -7.32 -8.53 12.03
N HIS A 246 -7.54 -7.72 13.07
CA HIS A 246 -8.78 -6.98 13.23
C HIS A 246 -8.99 -5.93 12.15
N GLY A 247 -7.90 -5.37 11.60
CA GLY A 247 -7.99 -4.41 10.53
C GLY A 247 -8.29 -5.02 9.16
N GLY A 248 -7.61 -6.12 8.82
CA GLY A 248 -7.79 -6.80 7.53
C GLY A 248 -9.12 -7.53 7.41
N PHE A 249 -9.67 -8.03 8.52
CA PHE A 249 -10.91 -8.82 8.51
C PHE A 249 -12.09 -8.13 9.22
N GLY A 250 -11.92 -6.91 9.71
CA GLY A 250 -12.94 -6.18 10.49
C GLY A 250 -14.22 -5.88 9.73
N ASP A 251 -14.16 -5.84 8.39
CA ASP A 251 -15.31 -5.61 7.53
C ASP A 251 -16.06 -6.90 7.14
N LEU A 252 -15.54 -8.08 7.52
CA LEU A 252 -16.28 -9.33 7.36
C LEU A 252 -17.63 -9.22 8.11
N PRO A 253 -18.77 -9.58 7.48
CA PRO A 253 -20.06 -9.50 8.14
C PRO A 253 -20.12 -10.34 9.42
N GLN A 254 -20.73 -9.80 10.47
CA GLN A 254 -20.77 -10.45 11.78
C GLN A 254 -21.46 -11.83 11.74
N ASN A 255 -22.50 -11.98 10.92
CA ASN A 255 -23.16 -13.26 10.72
C ASN A 255 -22.26 -14.30 10.02
N ALA A 256 -21.37 -13.86 9.12
CA ALA A 256 -20.40 -14.76 8.49
C ALA A 256 -19.31 -15.17 9.49
N MET A 257 -18.82 -14.24 10.32
CA MET A 257 -17.89 -14.57 11.40
C MET A 257 -18.53 -15.53 12.42
N GLN A 258 -19.79 -15.32 12.79
CA GLN A 258 -20.54 -16.24 13.66
C GLN A 258 -20.63 -17.65 13.07
N GLU A 259 -21.02 -17.76 11.81
CA GLU A 259 -21.12 -19.05 11.12
C GLU A 259 -19.77 -19.78 11.05
N LEU A 260 -18.67 -19.08 10.74
CA LEU A 260 -17.32 -19.65 10.79
C LEU A 260 -16.96 -20.10 12.21
N HIS A 261 -17.25 -19.27 13.20
CA HIS A 261 -17.00 -19.61 14.60
C HIS A 261 -17.75 -20.88 15.01
N ASP A 262 -19.01 -21.02 14.62
CA ASP A 262 -19.85 -22.17 14.96
C ASP A 262 -19.39 -23.46 14.26
N ARG A 263 -19.02 -23.39 12.97
CA ARG A 263 -18.49 -24.55 12.21
C ARG A 263 -17.21 -25.10 12.80
N TYR A 264 -16.34 -24.22 13.28
CA TYR A 264 -15.10 -24.59 13.93
C TYR A 264 -15.27 -24.73 15.44
N GLY A 265 -16.49 -24.75 15.99
CA GLY A 265 -16.76 -24.95 17.41
C GLY A 265 -15.95 -24.01 18.32
N GLY A 266 -15.82 -22.74 17.92
CA GLY A 266 -15.05 -21.71 18.61
C GLY A 266 -13.53 -21.73 18.38
N ARG A 267 -13.00 -22.66 17.59
CA ARG A 267 -11.56 -22.79 17.31
C ARG A 267 -11.08 -21.85 16.20
N VAL A 268 -11.36 -20.56 16.34
CA VAL A 268 -10.93 -19.54 15.39
C VAL A 268 -9.86 -18.66 16.02
N ILE A 269 -8.73 -18.57 15.33
CA ILE A 269 -7.57 -17.80 15.73
C ILE A 269 -7.11 -16.88 14.61
N ALA A 270 -6.38 -15.83 14.96
CA ALA A 270 -5.71 -14.98 13.99
C ALA A 270 -4.23 -14.80 14.36
N LEU A 271 -3.40 -14.68 13.32
CA LEU A 271 -2.00 -14.29 13.42
C LEU A 271 -1.89 -12.81 13.08
N ASP A 272 -1.55 -11.98 14.07
CA ASP A 272 -0.94 -10.69 13.78
C ASP A 272 0.57 -10.89 13.63
N HIS A 273 1.16 -10.30 12.60
CA HIS A 273 2.58 -10.44 12.34
C HIS A 273 3.18 -9.21 11.66
N PRO A 274 4.50 -8.96 11.83
CA PRO A 274 5.23 -7.99 11.03
C PRO A 274 5.13 -8.33 9.54
N THR A 275 4.97 -7.28 8.74
CA THR A 275 4.76 -7.38 7.29
C THR A 275 5.75 -6.55 6.48
N LEU A 276 6.44 -5.60 7.11
CA LEU A 276 7.40 -4.72 6.47
C LEU A 276 8.79 -5.35 6.47
N SER A 277 9.31 -5.67 7.65
CA SER A 277 10.70 -6.11 7.85
C SER A 277 10.89 -7.62 7.87
N VAL A 278 9.87 -8.38 8.26
CA VAL A 278 9.99 -9.83 8.47
C VAL A 278 9.39 -10.61 7.30
N GLY A 279 10.16 -11.51 6.68
CA GLY A 279 9.74 -12.35 5.56
C GLY A 279 8.59 -13.31 5.89
N PRO A 280 7.82 -13.81 4.90
CA PRO A 280 6.72 -14.74 5.17
C PRO A 280 7.20 -16.04 5.85
N ASP A 281 8.39 -16.53 5.52
CA ASP A 281 8.98 -17.73 6.10
C ASP A 281 9.43 -17.54 7.55
N ASP A 282 9.97 -16.38 7.90
CA ASP A 282 10.24 -16.01 9.29
C ASP A 282 8.96 -15.92 10.12
N ASN A 283 7.88 -15.38 9.54
CA ASN A 283 6.56 -15.34 10.18
C ASN A 283 6.02 -16.76 10.44
N VAL A 284 6.19 -17.69 9.50
CA VAL A 284 5.85 -19.11 9.71
C VAL A 284 6.75 -19.74 10.76
N ARG A 285 8.05 -19.46 10.77
CA ARG A 285 8.96 -19.98 11.80
C ARG A 285 8.53 -19.55 13.20
N TRP A 286 8.14 -18.28 13.34
CA TRP A 286 7.58 -17.78 14.59
C TRP A 286 6.27 -18.51 14.94
N LEU A 287 5.33 -18.63 14.00
CA LEU A 287 4.06 -19.35 14.22
C LEU A 287 4.30 -20.78 14.71
N LEU A 288 5.17 -21.52 14.03
CA LEU A 288 5.54 -22.89 14.42
C LEU A 288 6.08 -22.91 15.86
N SER A 289 6.92 -21.96 16.27
CA SER A 289 7.41 -21.91 17.66
C SER A 289 6.30 -21.81 18.72
N GLN A 290 5.14 -21.25 18.36
CA GLN A 290 3.98 -21.09 19.24
C GLN A 290 3.04 -22.30 19.23
N LEU A 291 3.11 -23.17 18.22
CA LEU A 291 2.26 -24.36 18.14
C LEU A 291 2.73 -25.47 19.11
N PRO A 292 1.82 -26.30 19.66
CA PRO A 292 2.14 -27.44 20.52
C PRO A 292 3.02 -28.47 19.81
N ASP A 293 3.79 -29.24 20.58
CA ASP A 293 4.63 -30.34 20.07
C ASP A 293 3.77 -31.59 19.77
N ALA A 294 2.68 -31.40 19.03
CA ALA A 294 1.68 -32.38 18.64
C ALA A 294 1.10 -32.00 17.26
N PRO A 295 0.48 -32.94 16.53
CA PRO A 295 -0.16 -32.63 15.26
C PRO A 295 -1.26 -31.55 15.39
N VAL A 296 -1.19 -30.51 14.56
CA VAL A 296 -2.18 -29.44 14.48
C VAL A 296 -2.83 -29.47 13.10
N ARG A 297 -4.16 -29.44 13.05
CA ARG A 297 -4.92 -29.28 11.80
C ARG A 297 -5.39 -27.85 11.66
N LEU A 298 -5.13 -27.25 10.51
CA LEU A 298 -5.47 -25.87 10.20
C LEU A 298 -6.26 -25.79 8.90
N ASP A 299 -7.26 -24.93 8.87
CA ASP A 299 -7.77 -24.32 7.64
C ASP A 299 -7.44 -22.82 7.71
N VAL A 300 -7.16 -22.18 6.57
CA VAL A 300 -6.63 -20.81 6.55
C VAL A 300 -7.48 -19.89 5.67
N ILE A 301 -7.85 -18.73 6.21
CA ILE A 301 -8.32 -17.60 5.43
C ILE A 301 -7.23 -16.53 5.46
N CYS A 302 -6.79 -16.09 4.30
CA CYS A 302 -5.69 -15.15 4.21
C CYS A 302 -6.00 -14.03 3.22
N HIS A 303 -5.43 -12.86 3.50
CA HIS A 303 -5.59 -11.67 2.66
C HIS A 303 -4.24 -11.16 2.19
N SER A 304 -4.16 -10.78 0.91
CA SER A 304 -2.97 -10.14 0.34
C SER A 304 -1.72 -10.98 0.65
N ARG A 305 -0.64 -10.35 1.12
CA ARG A 305 0.62 -11.01 1.53
C ARG A 305 0.43 -12.16 2.52
N GLY A 306 -0.62 -12.17 3.34
CA GLY A 306 -0.93 -13.29 4.24
C GLY A 306 -1.07 -14.62 3.50
N GLY A 307 -1.42 -14.60 2.21
CA GLY A 307 -1.40 -15.78 1.34
C GLY A 307 0.00 -16.37 1.15
N LEU A 308 1.05 -15.56 1.12
CA LEU A 308 2.42 -16.06 1.05
C LEU A 308 2.84 -16.74 2.36
N VAL A 309 2.37 -16.24 3.50
CA VAL A 309 2.56 -16.91 4.80
C VAL A 309 1.83 -18.25 4.81
N ALA A 310 0.59 -18.29 4.33
CA ALA A 310 -0.20 -19.53 4.21
C ALA A 310 0.47 -20.55 3.29
N ARG A 311 1.03 -20.12 2.15
CA ARG A 311 1.79 -20.99 1.25
C ARG A 311 3.06 -21.53 1.90
N VAL A 312 3.83 -20.71 2.61
CA VAL A 312 5.01 -21.23 3.34
C VAL A 312 4.60 -22.24 4.42
N LEU A 313 3.43 -22.08 5.05
CA LEU A 313 2.93 -23.06 6.02
C LEU A 313 2.63 -24.43 5.36
N VAL A 314 2.14 -24.42 4.11
CA VAL A 314 1.85 -25.62 3.32
C VAL A 314 3.12 -26.23 2.71
N GLU A 315 4.04 -25.39 2.22
CA GLU A 315 5.17 -25.76 1.35
C GLU A 315 6.51 -25.81 2.11
N GLY A 316 6.53 -25.39 3.37
CA GLY A 316 7.73 -24.98 4.12
C GLY A 316 8.77 -26.06 4.38
N LEU A 317 8.38 -27.34 4.50
CA LEU A 317 9.30 -28.45 4.80
C LEU A 317 10.36 -28.63 3.72
N GLY A 318 9.95 -28.73 2.46
CA GLY A 318 10.87 -28.89 1.33
C GLY A 318 11.53 -27.59 0.92
N THR A 319 10.77 -26.49 0.92
CA THR A 319 11.20 -25.24 0.33
C THR A 319 12.04 -24.40 1.29
N PHE A 320 11.59 -24.20 2.54
CA PHE A 320 12.22 -23.26 3.48
C PHE A 320 12.94 -23.93 4.66
N ALA A 321 13.08 -25.26 4.62
CA ALA A 321 13.66 -26.05 5.72
C ALA A 321 12.97 -25.78 7.08
N LEU A 322 11.65 -25.56 7.04
CA LEU A 322 10.82 -25.37 8.23
C LEU A 322 10.17 -26.70 8.61
N ASP A 323 10.21 -27.09 9.88
CA ASP A 323 9.50 -28.29 10.33
C ASP A 323 7.97 -28.05 10.38
N THR A 324 7.33 -28.13 9.23
CA THR A 324 5.87 -28.08 9.08
C THR A 324 5.25 -29.48 9.15
N SER A 325 6.02 -30.55 9.44
CA SER A 325 5.54 -31.94 9.38
C SER A 325 4.39 -32.25 10.36
N ARG A 326 4.32 -31.50 11.47
CA ARG A 326 3.25 -31.57 12.46
C ARG A 326 2.05 -30.69 12.14
N VAL A 327 2.10 -29.86 11.10
CA VAL A 327 0.99 -29.00 10.69
C VAL A 327 0.36 -29.59 9.43
N ASN A 328 -0.92 -29.94 9.53
CA ASN A 328 -1.71 -30.36 8.38
C ASN A 328 -2.67 -29.22 8.01
N VAL A 329 -2.41 -28.58 6.87
CA VAL A 329 -3.29 -27.55 6.33
C VAL A 329 -4.29 -28.20 5.36
N GLY A 330 -5.56 -28.27 5.76
CA GLY A 330 -6.62 -28.87 4.97
C GLY A 330 -7.03 -27.97 3.81
N ARG A 331 -7.36 -26.71 4.12
CA ARG A 331 -7.90 -25.74 3.17
C ARG A 331 -7.24 -24.38 3.30
N VAL A 332 -7.12 -23.67 2.18
CA VAL A 332 -6.67 -22.27 2.15
C VAL A 332 -7.56 -21.45 1.23
N SER A 333 -8.08 -20.32 1.70
CA SER A 333 -8.74 -19.30 0.88
C SER A 333 -7.83 -18.09 0.73
N PHE A 334 -7.27 -17.92 -0.47
CA PHE A 334 -6.49 -16.76 -0.88
C PHE A 334 -7.42 -15.62 -1.29
N VAL A 335 -7.43 -14.51 -0.55
CA VAL A 335 -8.21 -13.32 -0.91
C VAL A 335 -7.25 -12.22 -1.36
N GLY A 336 -7.21 -11.94 -2.67
CA GLY A 336 -6.30 -10.95 -3.25
C GLY A 336 -4.82 -11.25 -3.00
N ALA A 337 -4.42 -12.52 -2.84
CA ALA A 337 -3.04 -12.88 -2.50
C ALA A 337 -2.10 -12.73 -3.71
N PRO A 338 -0.92 -12.10 -3.56
CA PRO A 338 0.05 -11.96 -4.65
C PRO A 338 0.85 -13.26 -4.84
N ASN A 339 0.18 -14.37 -5.17
CA ASN A 339 0.81 -15.69 -5.33
C ASN A 339 1.83 -15.72 -6.49
N ASN A 340 1.62 -14.89 -7.52
CA ASN A 340 2.60 -14.61 -8.58
C ASN A 340 3.28 -13.23 -8.41
N GLY A 341 3.17 -12.64 -7.22
CA GLY A 341 3.72 -11.34 -6.88
C GLY A 341 2.91 -10.14 -7.38
N THR A 342 3.41 -8.95 -7.04
CA THR A 342 2.95 -7.67 -7.56
C THR A 342 4.12 -6.76 -7.90
N ALA A 343 4.10 -6.16 -9.09
CA ALA A 343 5.14 -5.19 -9.50
C ALA A 343 5.24 -3.98 -8.55
N LEU A 344 4.18 -3.66 -7.81
CA LEU A 344 4.18 -2.61 -6.78
C LEU A 344 5.09 -2.89 -5.58
N ALA A 345 5.51 -4.14 -5.40
CA ALA A 345 6.51 -4.51 -4.39
C ALA A 345 7.96 -4.30 -4.88
N ASP A 346 8.16 -3.91 -6.14
CA ASP A 346 9.45 -3.44 -6.60
C ASP A 346 9.79 -2.10 -5.92
N PRO A 347 11.00 -1.91 -5.36
CA PRO A 347 11.41 -0.62 -4.80
C PRO A 347 11.11 0.60 -5.68
N ASP A 348 11.24 0.47 -7.00
CA ASP A 348 10.97 1.55 -7.96
C ASP A 348 9.47 1.93 -8.03
N HIS A 349 8.58 1.05 -7.56
CA HIS A 349 7.13 1.23 -7.61
C HIS A 349 6.47 1.28 -6.21
N MET A 350 7.24 1.12 -5.13
CA MET A 350 6.69 1.12 -3.75
C MET A 350 5.98 2.42 -3.38
N VAL A 351 6.45 3.58 -3.86
CA VAL A 351 5.74 4.85 -3.65
C VAL A 351 4.40 4.85 -4.37
N SER A 352 4.33 4.30 -5.59
CA SER A 352 3.07 4.12 -6.32
C SER A 352 2.09 3.22 -5.56
N MET A 353 2.57 2.17 -4.89
CA MET A 353 1.74 1.34 -4.01
C MET A 353 1.14 2.16 -2.88
N ILE A 354 1.97 2.97 -2.21
CA ILE A 354 1.54 3.81 -1.10
C ILE A 354 0.55 4.89 -1.57
N ASP A 355 0.76 5.50 -2.73
CA ASP A 355 -0.17 6.47 -3.33
C ASP A 355 -1.57 5.86 -3.55
N ARG A 356 -1.61 4.67 -4.15
CA ARG A 356 -2.86 3.94 -4.43
C ARG A 356 -3.61 3.60 -3.16
N ILE A 357 -2.93 3.01 -2.18
CA ILE A 357 -3.60 2.57 -0.95
C ILE A 357 -3.96 3.78 -0.06
N THR A 358 -3.10 4.80 0.05
CA THR A 358 -3.42 6.02 0.81
C THR A 358 -4.67 6.67 0.22
N THR A 359 -4.74 6.84 -1.10
CA THR A 359 -5.90 7.44 -1.77
C THR A 359 -7.16 6.59 -1.59
N ALA A 360 -7.05 5.27 -1.76
CA ALA A 360 -8.17 4.35 -1.54
C ALA A 360 -8.73 4.48 -0.11
N LEU A 361 -7.87 4.50 0.90
CA LEU A 361 -8.28 4.61 2.31
C LEU A 361 -8.82 6.00 2.68
N THR A 362 -8.38 7.07 2.01
CA THR A 362 -8.95 8.40 2.25
C THR A 362 -10.31 8.61 1.58
N LEU A 363 -10.54 7.99 0.42
CA LEU A 363 -11.81 8.11 -0.31
C LEU A 363 -12.86 7.10 0.17
N PHE A 364 -12.41 5.88 0.50
CA PHE A 364 -13.24 4.75 0.90
C PHE A 364 -12.63 4.10 2.17
N PRO A 365 -12.73 4.76 3.33
CA PRO A 365 -12.13 4.28 4.56
C PRO A 365 -12.68 2.91 4.97
N THR A 366 -11.79 1.94 5.14
CA THR A 366 -12.07 0.56 5.58
C THR A 366 -11.09 0.14 6.66
N GLY A 367 -11.57 -0.51 7.72
CA GLY A 367 -10.74 -0.92 8.85
C GLY A 367 -10.06 0.27 9.59
N PRO A 368 -8.98 0.01 10.36
CA PRO A 368 -8.25 1.01 11.12
C PRO A 368 -7.31 1.80 10.20
N VAL A 369 -7.87 2.78 9.48
CA VAL A 369 -7.16 3.59 8.47
C VAL A 369 -5.89 4.24 9.02
N THR A 370 -5.98 4.89 10.19
CA THR A 370 -4.83 5.56 10.84
C THR A 370 -3.65 4.61 11.02
N GLU A 371 -3.92 3.43 11.58
CA GLU A 371 -2.93 2.39 11.84
C GLU A 371 -2.23 1.88 10.57
N THR A 372 -2.99 1.82 9.47
CA THR A 372 -2.49 1.39 8.17
C THR A 372 -1.58 2.46 7.55
N ILE A 373 -2.00 3.72 7.63
CA ILE A 373 -1.21 4.87 7.13
C ILE A 373 0.06 5.08 7.96
N GLU A 374 0.04 4.84 9.28
CA GLU A 374 1.26 4.89 10.11
C GLU A 374 2.35 3.96 9.55
N ALA A 375 1.99 2.75 9.13
CA ALA A 375 2.91 1.78 8.55
C ALA A 375 3.47 2.26 7.19
N MET A 376 2.63 2.91 6.36
CA MET A 376 3.06 3.48 5.09
C MET A 376 4.02 4.64 5.27
N ILE A 377 3.77 5.53 6.24
CA ILE A 377 4.67 6.62 6.60
C ILE A 377 6.04 6.06 7.05
N THR A 378 6.06 4.97 7.82
CA THR A 378 7.31 4.27 8.19
C THR A 378 8.09 3.84 6.94
N VAL A 379 7.43 3.27 5.93
CA VAL A 379 8.07 2.90 4.67
C VAL A 379 8.54 4.11 3.88
N LEU A 380 7.72 5.17 3.75
CA LEU A 380 8.11 6.42 3.08
C LEU A 380 9.36 7.03 3.69
N LYS A 381 9.47 7.04 5.01
CA LYS A 381 10.68 7.47 5.72
C LYS A 381 11.88 6.61 5.33
N MET A 382 11.74 5.29 5.29
CA MET A 382 12.84 4.41 4.88
C MET A 382 13.30 4.64 3.44
N ILE A 383 12.35 4.74 2.49
CA ILE A 383 12.67 4.98 1.07
C ILE A 383 13.35 6.36 0.92
N SER A 384 12.85 7.39 1.61
CA SER A 384 13.44 8.75 1.60
C SER A 384 14.92 8.79 1.98
N HIS A 385 15.38 7.80 2.74
CA HIS A 385 16.76 7.68 3.24
C HIS A 385 17.52 6.49 2.65
N GLY A 386 17.02 5.86 1.58
CA GLY A 386 17.70 4.75 0.88
C GLY A 386 17.75 3.43 1.65
N ALA A 387 16.97 3.28 2.71
CA ALA A 387 17.04 2.13 3.63
C ALA A 387 16.15 0.95 3.20
N LEU A 388 16.20 0.56 1.94
CA LEU A 388 15.35 -0.51 1.39
C LEU A 388 15.67 -1.91 1.93
N ALA A 389 16.92 -2.14 2.36
CA ALA A 389 17.40 -3.43 2.87
C ALA A 389 16.84 -3.82 4.26
N GLY A 390 15.83 -3.10 4.76
CA GLY A 390 15.05 -3.46 5.95
C GLY A 390 13.58 -3.79 5.66
N LEU A 391 13.21 -3.94 4.38
CA LEU A 391 11.84 -4.17 3.91
C LEU A 391 11.65 -5.58 3.31
N ASP A 392 12.36 -6.58 3.83
CA ASP A 392 12.33 -7.96 3.33
C ASP A 392 10.91 -8.54 3.33
N GLY A 393 10.08 -8.11 4.27
CA GLY A 393 8.67 -8.46 4.31
C GLY A 393 7.93 -8.03 3.06
N LEU A 394 8.08 -6.77 2.63
CA LEU A 394 7.48 -6.26 1.40
C LEU A 394 8.14 -6.87 0.14
N ALA A 395 9.47 -6.96 0.13
CA ALA A 395 10.23 -7.52 -0.98
C ALA A 395 9.85 -8.98 -1.29
N GLY A 396 9.34 -9.71 -0.30
CA GLY A 396 8.76 -11.06 -0.48
C GLY A 396 7.59 -11.14 -1.46
N MET A 397 7.00 -10.01 -1.88
CA MET A 397 5.93 -9.99 -2.88
C MET A 397 6.40 -9.63 -4.29
N LYS A 398 7.69 -9.31 -4.48
CA LYS A 398 8.24 -8.88 -5.79
C LYS A 398 8.28 -10.05 -6.79
N PRO A 399 7.59 -9.97 -7.94
CA PRO A 399 7.66 -10.98 -8.99
C PRO A 399 9.11 -11.26 -9.39
N GLY A 400 9.46 -12.55 -9.53
CA GLY A 400 10.84 -12.97 -9.84
C GLY A 400 11.87 -12.70 -8.72
N GLY A 401 11.48 -12.09 -7.60
CA GLY A 401 12.33 -11.92 -6.43
C GLY A 401 12.74 -13.25 -5.80
N THR A 402 13.83 -13.25 -5.02
CA THR A 402 14.42 -14.48 -4.43
C THR A 402 13.40 -15.33 -3.67
N PHE A 403 12.54 -14.70 -2.87
CA PHE A 403 11.50 -15.41 -2.10
C PHE A 403 10.46 -16.08 -3.01
N LEU A 404 9.84 -15.34 -3.94
CA LEU A 404 8.79 -15.88 -4.81
C LEU A 404 9.34 -16.90 -5.80
N THR A 405 10.53 -16.70 -6.34
CA THR A 405 11.21 -17.70 -7.20
C THR A 405 11.40 -19.01 -6.46
N LYS A 406 11.73 -18.94 -5.17
CA LYS A 406 11.89 -20.12 -4.31
C LYS A 406 10.54 -20.75 -3.92
N LEU A 407 9.52 -19.94 -3.63
CA LEU A 407 8.17 -20.42 -3.29
C LEU A 407 7.45 -21.03 -4.50
N ASN A 408 7.65 -20.47 -5.69
CA ASN A 408 7.00 -20.90 -6.92
C ASN A 408 7.74 -22.04 -7.63
N THR A 409 8.04 -23.09 -6.87
CA THR A 409 8.62 -24.33 -7.38
C THR A 409 7.69 -25.49 -7.10
N ASP A 410 7.96 -26.64 -7.73
CA ASP A 410 7.18 -27.85 -7.51
C ASP A 410 7.20 -28.29 -6.03
N PHE A 411 6.01 -28.48 -5.47
CA PHE A 411 5.81 -29.11 -4.17
C PHE A 411 4.58 -30.03 -4.24
N THR A 412 4.51 -30.99 -3.31
CA THR A 412 3.35 -31.88 -3.18
C THR A 412 2.61 -31.53 -1.90
N SER A 413 1.30 -31.27 -2.01
CA SER A 413 0.41 -31.16 -0.85
C SER A 413 -0.98 -31.70 -1.18
N THR A 414 -1.68 -32.13 -0.14
CA THR A 414 -3.10 -32.48 -0.18
C THR A 414 -4.03 -31.31 0.14
N THR A 415 -3.48 -30.12 0.40
CA THR A 415 -4.23 -28.90 0.71
C THR A 415 -5.15 -28.51 -0.44
N THR A 416 -6.41 -28.23 -0.14
CA THR A 416 -7.36 -27.67 -1.11
C THR A 416 -7.30 -26.13 -1.08
N CYS A 417 -6.91 -25.54 -2.20
CA CYS A 417 -6.78 -24.09 -2.32
C CYS A 417 -7.95 -23.48 -3.08
N PHE A 418 -8.41 -22.32 -2.59
CA PHE A 418 -9.44 -21.48 -3.17
C PHE A 418 -8.90 -20.06 -3.36
N ALA A 419 -9.45 -19.33 -4.32
CA ALA A 419 -9.06 -17.95 -4.55
C ALA A 419 -10.26 -17.03 -4.78
N VAL A 420 -10.20 -15.87 -4.13
CA VAL A 420 -11.01 -14.69 -4.42
C VAL A 420 -10.09 -13.66 -5.05
N THR A 421 -10.45 -13.17 -6.22
CA THR A 421 -9.72 -12.15 -6.95
C THR A 421 -10.69 -11.12 -7.52
N SER A 422 -10.19 -9.94 -7.88
CA SER A 422 -10.99 -8.87 -8.44
C SER A 422 -10.30 -8.22 -9.63
N ASN A 423 -11.11 -7.77 -10.58
CA ASN A 423 -10.74 -6.83 -11.63
C ASN A 423 -11.44 -5.51 -11.35
N TYR A 424 -10.79 -4.59 -10.64
CA TYR A 424 -11.35 -3.31 -10.25
C TYR A 424 -11.07 -2.25 -11.31
N GLU A 425 -12.13 -1.59 -11.79
CA GLU A 425 -12.02 -0.39 -12.62
C GLU A 425 -12.47 0.83 -11.78
N PRO A 426 -11.58 1.81 -11.52
CA PRO A 426 -11.95 2.99 -10.74
C PRO A 426 -13.11 3.79 -11.34
N THR A 427 -14.22 3.84 -10.61
CA THR A 427 -15.36 4.73 -10.95
C THR A 427 -15.13 6.16 -10.47
N ASP A 428 -14.37 6.32 -9.39
CA ASP A 428 -14.00 7.62 -8.81
C ASP A 428 -12.84 8.28 -9.59
N SER A 429 -12.91 9.60 -9.73
CA SER A 429 -11.93 10.37 -10.51
C SER A 429 -10.53 10.37 -9.90
N GLY A 430 -10.40 10.33 -8.57
CA GLY A 430 -9.12 10.35 -7.87
C GLY A 430 -8.35 9.05 -8.07
N LEU A 431 -9.00 7.91 -7.83
CA LEU A 431 -8.40 6.59 -8.10
C LEU A 431 -8.13 6.38 -9.60
N ARG A 432 -9.05 6.81 -10.48
CA ARG A 432 -8.80 6.80 -11.93
C ARG A 432 -7.57 7.64 -12.29
N GLY A 433 -7.42 8.79 -11.63
CA GLY A 433 -6.26 9.69 -11.63
C GLY A 433 -4.91 9.01 -11.41
N LEU A 434 -4.89 8.01 -10.52
CA LEU A 434 -3.68 7.29 -10.16
C LEU A 434 -3.36 6.13 -11.08
N VAL A 435 -4.38 5.45 -11.60
CA VAL A 435 -4.20 4.19 -12.35
C VAL A 435 -4.14 4.42 -13.85
N ALA A 436 -4.85 5.41 -14.39
CA ALA A 436 -4.95 5.68 -15.82
C ALA A 436 -3.73 6.41 -16.41
N GLY A 437 -2.51 6.02 -16.01
CA GLY A 437 -1.25 6.57 -16.52
C GLY A 437 -1.34 6.87 -18.03
N LEU A 438 -1.02 8.12 -18.40
CA LEU A 438 -1.36 8.75 -19.67
C LEU A 438 -1.30 7.80 -20.87
N GLY A 439 -2.40 7.74 -21.62
CA GLY A 439 -2.36 7.30 -23.01
C GLY A 439 -1.28 8.07 -23.77
N ASN A 440 -0.30 7.33 -24.28
CA ASN A 440 0.84 7.77 -25.08
C ASN A 440 1.96 8.54 -24.35
N GLY A 441 2.75 7.83 -23.55
CA GLY A 441 4.16 8.19 -23.31
C GLY A 441 4.71 7.81 -21.94
N VAL A 442 5.43 6.68 -21.86
CA VAL A 442 6.51 6.31 -20.89
C VAL A 442 6.28 6.61 -19.39
N VAL A 443 5.06 6.86 -18.93
CA VAL A 443 4.74 6.95 -17.49
C VAL A 443 4.14 5.62 -17.04
N ASP A 444 4.85 4.96 -16.13
CA ASP A 444 4.63 3.61 -15.58
C ASP A 444 3.16 3.16 -15.49
N ASN A 445 2.70 2.46 -16.53
CA ASN A 445 1.60 1.52 -16.37
C ASN A 445 2.17 0.29 -15.67
N VAL A 446 2.25 0.33 -14.34
CA VAL A 446 2.86 -0.72 -13.48
C VAL A 446 2.31 -2.12 -13.80
N PHE A 447 1.07 -2.22 -14.27
CA PHE A 447 0.43 -3.48 -14.63
C PHE A 447 0.20 -3.67 -16.14
N GLN A 448 0.66 -2.76 -17.00
CA GLN A 448 0.62 -2.89 -18.47
C GLN A 448 -0.74 -3.38 -19.00
N GLU A 449 -1.83 -2.75 -18.53
CA GLU A 449 -3.24 -3.07 -18.86
C GLU A 449 -3.80 -4.38 -18.25
N ALA A 450 -3.02 -5.11 -17.45
CA ALA A 450 -3.51 -6.29 -16.76
C ALA A 450 -4.62 -5.94 -15.76
N ARG A 451 -5.66 -6.79 -15.76
CA ARG A 451 -6.74 -6.79 -14.76
C ARG A 451 -6.13 -6.87 -13.36
N ASN A 452 -6.59 -6.05 -12.43
CA ASN A 452 -6.03 -5.97 -11.08
C ASN A 452 -7.01 -5.37 -10.07
N ASP A 453 -6.72 -5.51 -8.78
CA ASP A 453 -7.54 -4.95 -7.69
C ASP A 453 -6.98 -3.63 -7.11
N LEU A 454 -6.20 -2.89 -7.90
CA LEU A 454 -5.29 -1.78 -7.55
C LEU A 454 -3.90 -2.19 -7.05
N VAL A 455 -3.77 -3.37 -6.43
CA VAL A 455 -2.52 -3.80 -5.78
C VAL A 455 -1.97 -5.09 -6.36
N VAL A 456 -2.83 -6.05 -6.70
CA VAL A 456 -2.44 -7.38 -7.17
C VAL A 456 -3.10 -7.65 -8.51
N PRO A 457 -2.36 -8.13 -9.53
CA PRO A 457 -2.95 -8.59 -10.79
C PRO A 457 -3.95 -9.72 -10.54
N THR A 458 -5.11 -9.67 -11.20
CA THR A 458 -6.24 -10.58 -10.98
C THR A 458 -5.82 -12.05 -11.12
N ASP A 459 -5.08 -12.36 -12.17
CA ASP A 459 -4.59 -13.71 -12.46
C ASP A 459 -3.42 -14.12 -11.55
N GLY A 460 -2.70 -13.15 -10.99
CA GLY A 460 -1.60 -13.37 -10.05
C GLY A 460 -2.02 -14.01 -8.73
N VAL A 461 -3.33 -14.09 -8.45
CA VAL A 461 -3.88 -14.77 -7.27
C VAL A 461 -4.00 -16.28 -7.48
N TRP A 462 -4.25 -16.76 -8.71
CA TRP A 462 -4.72 -18.14 -8.92
C TRP A 462 -4.14 -18.85 -10.15
N ASP A 463 -3.60 -18.13 -11.13
CA ASP A 463 -3.08 -18.71 -12.37
C ASP A 463 -1.66 -19.29 -12.17
N LYS A 464 -1.11 -19.91 -13.22
CA LYS A 464 0.24 -20.48 -13.27
C LYS A 464 1.28 -19.51 -12.74
N ASN A 465 1.98 -19.95 -11.69
CA ASN A 465 3.07 -19.20 -11.08
C ASN A 465 4.39 -19.99 -11.02
N GLY A 466 4.37 -21.30 -11.33
CA GLY A 466 5.54 -22.20 -11.26
C GLY A 466 5.42 -23.33 -10.23
N ALA A 467 4.47 -23.24 -9.29
CA ALA A 467 4.21 -24.31 -8.33
C ALA A 467 3.14 -25.30 -8.82
N THR A 468 3.31 -26.60 -8.51
CA THR A 468 2.41 -27.70 -8.91
C THR A 468 0.93 -27.48 -8.54
N GLY A 469 0.65 -26.70 -7.50
CA GLY A 469 -0.70 -26.36 -7.04
C GLY A 469 -1.41 -25.27 -7.85
N PHE A 470 -0.74 -24.66 -8.83
CA PHE A 470 -1.28 -23.60 -9.68
C PHE A 470 -1.22 -23.99 -11.17
N PRO A 471 -2.23 -23.66 -11.99
CA PRO A 471 -3.37 -22.81 -11.67
C PRO A 471 -4.42 -23.54 -10.82
N LEU A 472 -5.16 -22.80 -10.02
CA LEU A 472 -6.28 -23.35 -9.26
C LEU A 472 -7.44 -23.75 -10.19
N ALA A 473 -8.16 -24.80 -9.82
CA ALA A 473 -9.32 -25.24 -10.57
C ALA A 473 -10.43 -24.18 -10.58
N ALA A 474 -11.11 -23.98 -11.72
CA ALA A 474 -12.17 -22.98 -11.86
C ALA A 474 -13.30 -23.09 -10.83
N ALA A 475 -13.60 -24.30 -10.35
CA ALA A 475 -14.61 -24.53 -9.31
C ALA A 475 -14.22 -23.95 -7.93
N ASN A 476 -12.95 -23.61 -7.74
CA ASN A 476 -12.39 -23.06 -6.52
C ASN A 476 -12.13 -21.54 -6.62
N LEU A 477 -12.64 -20.89 -7.67
CA LEU A 477 -12.43 -19.47 -7.93
C LEU A 477 -13.72 -18.66 -7.70
N LEU A 478 -13.55 -17.49 -7.08
CA LEU A 478 -14.45 -16.36 -7.20
C LEU A 478 -13.67 -15.22 -7.87
N VAL A 479 -14.02 -14.91 -9.12
CA VAL A 479 -13.50 -13.74 -9.84
C VAL A 479 -14.57 -12.68 -9.80
N LEU A 480 -14.30 -11.56 -9.13
CA LEU A 480 -15.16 -10.38 -9.09
C LEU A 480 -14.81 -9.52 -10.29
N GLU A 481 -15.78 -9.27 -11.15
CA GLU A 481 -15.59 -8.41 -12.32
C GLU A 481 -15.69 -6.93 -11.95
N SER A 482 -15.42 -6.06 -12.92
CA SER A 482 -15.37 -4.61 -12.70
C SER A 482 -16.70 -4.00 -12.25
N ALA A 483 -17.83 -4.64 -12.58
CA ALA A 483 -19.15 -4.17 -12.20
C ALA A 483 -19.41 -4.30 -10.70
N GLU A 484 -18.70 -5.18 -10.02
CA GLU A 484 -18.81 -5.44 -8.59
C GLU A 484 -18.08 -4.39 -7.75
N GLY A 485 -17.16 -3.62 -8.35
CA GLY A 485 -16.53 -2.47 -7.69
C GLY A 485 -15.69 -2.83 -6.46
N VAL A 486 -15.17 -4.06 -6.38
CA VAL A 486 -14.36 -4.52 -5.24
C VAL A 486 -12.88 -4.26 -5.51
N MET A 487 -12.22 -3.49 -4.65
CA MET A 487 -10.78 -3.23 -4.71
C MET A 487 -10.04 -3.96 -3.59
N HIS A 488 -8.71 -3.91 -3.59
CA HIS A 488 -7.88 -4.71 -2.69
C HIS A 488 -8.23 -4.61 -1.20
N THR A 489 -8.69 -3.43 -0.76
CA THR A 489 -9.04 -3.16 0.65
C THR A 489 -10.49 -3.45 1.00
N THR A 490 -11.35 -3.78 0.03
CA THR A 490 -12.81 -3.92 0.25
C THR A 490 -13.33 -5.34 0.07
N TYR A 491 -12.47 -6.36 -0.14
CA TYR A 491 -12.93 -7.74 -0.33
C TYR A 491 -13.88 -8.24 0.75
N PHE A 492 -13.56 -8.00 2.03
CA PHE A 492 -14.35 -8.58 3.14
C PHE A 492 -15.68 -7.87 3.39
N SER A 493 -15.91 -6.68 2.84
CA SER A 493 -17.23 -6.05 2.85
C SER A 493 -18.15 -6.60 1.77
N CYS A 494 -17.63 -7.34 0.78
CA CYS A 494 -18.40 -7.92 -0.31
C CYS A 494 -19.16 -9.19 0.15
N PRO A 495 -20.50 -9.24 0.03
CA PRO A 495 -21.28 -10.41 0.41
C PRO A 495 -20.92 -11.69 -0.34
N ALA A 496 -20.55 -11.60 -1.62
CA ALA A 496 -20.15 -12.75 -2.43
C ALA A 496 -18.86 -13.42 -1.91
N VAL A 497 -17.94 -12.61 -1.39
CA VAL A 497 -16.69 -13.08 -0.76
C VAL A 497 -17.02 -13.85 0.52
N ALA A 498 -17.83 -13.26 1.41
CA ALA A 498 -18.27 -13.92 2.63
C ALA A 498 -18.98 -15.26 2.34
N GLN A 499 -19.91 -15.28 1.37
CA GLN A 499 -20.61 -16.50 0.96
C GLN A 499 -19.67 -17.57 0.41
N SER A 500 -18.66 -17.19 -0.37
CA SER A 500 -17.69 -18.13 -0.93
C SER A 500 -16.78 -18.70 0.15
N ILE A 501 -16.28 -17.87 1.06
CA ILE A 501 -15.52 -18.32 2.24
C ILE A 501 -16.34 -19.31 3.05
N LEU A 502 -17.62 -19.01 3.33
CA LEU A 502 -18.52 -19.94 4.02
C LEU A 502 -18.77 -21.21 3.21
N LYS A 503 -18.78 -21.18 1.88
CA LYS A 503 -18.91 -22.41 1.09
C LYS A 503 -17.67 -23.30 1.21
N TRP A 504 -16.49 -22.70 1.29
CA TRP A 504 -15.21 -23.40 1.23
C TRP A 504 -14.69 -23.84 2.59
N MET A 505 -15.05 -23.13 3.66
CA MET A 505 -14.59 -23.39 5.02
C MET A 505 -15.65 -24.12 5.85
N GLY A 506 -15.27 -25.23 6.49
CA GLY A 506 -16.20 -26.08 7.25
C GLY A 506 -15.90 -27.55 7.03
#